data_AF-A0A358CVQ1-F1
#
_entry.id   AF-A0A358CVQ1-F1
#
_cell.length_a   1.000
_cell.length_b   1.000
_cell.length_c   1.000
_cell.angle_alpha   90.00
_cell.angle_beta   90.00
_cell.angle_gamma   90.00
#
_symmetry.space_group_name_H-M   'P 1'
#
loop_
_entity.id
_entity.type
_entity.pdbx_description
1 polymer ?
#
loop_
_entity_poly.entity_id
_entity_poly.type
_entity_poly.pdbx_seq_one_letter_code
_entity_poly.pdbx_strand_id
1 'polypeptide(L)'
;LEECDQSVWYALSIADSREELLARKAELAKLSTVERVDEIASLLSGDEEVKTPLITQIGKRLEQLPERPPQIPLDRLDALGESLGWAQAEAARRPGGMRAAWHLERARDCLRRMRPEECYQALAMFQQRAAGELLSRLHALAAVSDPVAPSLNDLPPSLVDRFVGSSGKHLLKIYGRGDIWNFEALKKFVSDVRSVDQKATGNPLQAYEASLEMKRSYEQAALYSLFVIIAVLWLDFRSLTHSLLAALPLAAGMALTLGLMGVLGIDLNPANLIGIPLILGIAVDYGVHIVHDALERPGKYRISPSTANAVMVDALTTILGFGALMVASHRGLESLGRLLTLGVTMCTLTSLVFLPAILGILRPGSAEMDDSQPDGEDAEVLAFPSLHDCRQAA
;
A
#
# COMPACT_ATOMS: atom_id res chain seq x y z
N LEU A 1 11.37 7.99 -6.98
CA LEU A 1 10.32 6.96 -7.17
C LEU A 1 9.12 7.53 -7.92
N GLU A 2 8.76 8.81 -7.73
CA GLU A 2 7.70 9.49 -8.50
C GLU A 2 7.96 9.60 -10.02
N GLU A 3 9.19 9.36 -10.49
CA GLU A 3 9.58 9.41 -11.92
C GLU A 3 9.81 8.03 -12.56
N CYS A 4 9.58 6.91 -11.83
CA CYS A 4 9.67 5.58 -12.43
C CYS A 4 8.29 5.15 -12.93
N ASP A 5 8.05 5.31 -14.24
CA ASP A 5 6.86 4.76 -14.92
C ASP A 5 6.86 3.22 -14.97
N GLN A 6 7.96 2.58 -14.54
CA GLN A 6 8.13 1.13 -14.57
C GLN A 6 7.64 0.48 -13.28
N SER A 7 6.75 -0.51 -13.43
CA SER A 7 6.36 -1.38 -12.32
C SER A 7 7.57 -2.10 -11.73
N VAL A 8 7.71 -2.07 -10.41
CA VAL A 8 8.73 -2.87 -9.69
C VAL A 8 8.25 -4.32 -9.53
N TRP A 9 6.94 -4.55 -9.52
CA TRP A 9 6.37 -5.90 -9.47
C TRP A 9 6.30 -6.50 -10.87
N TYR A 10 6.54 -7.80 -10.92
CA TYR A 10 6.49 -8.58 -12.14
C TYR A 10 5.77 -9.90 -11.90
N ALA A 11 5.05 -10.36 -12.93
CA ALA A 11 4.58 -11.73 -13.01
C ALA A 11 5.73 -12.64 -13.45
N LEU A 12 5.59 -13.93 -13.13
CA LEU A 12 6.54 -14.97 -13.43
C LEU A 12 5.89 -16.04 -14.29
N SER A 13 6.53 -16.40 -15.39
CA SER A 13 6.18 -17.57 -16.21
C SER A 13 7.39 -18.49 -16.29
N ILE A 14 7.18 -19.80 -16.15
CA ILE A 14 8.24 -20.80 -16.20
C ILE A 14 8.00 -21.69 -17.43
N ALA A 15 9.02 -21.82 -18.27
CA ALA A 15 9.03 -22.66 -19.46
C ALA A 15 9.99 -23.84 -19.28
N ASP A 16 9.67 -24.97 -19.90
CA ASP A 16 10.48 -26.19 -19.82
C ASP A 16 11.63 -26.18 -20.83
N SER A 17 11.56 -25.33 -21.86
CA SER A 17 12.61 -25.15 -22.87
C SER A 17 12.80 -23.69 -23.26
N ARG A 18 13.97 -23.38 -23.85
CA ARG A 18 14.28 -22.05 -24.38
C ARG A 18 13.36 -21.64 -25.53
N GLU A 19 12.99 -22.58 -26.40
CA GLU A 19 12.10 -22.34 -27.55
C GLU A 19 10.70 -21.96 -27.09
N GLU A 20 10.15 -22.72 -26.14
CA GLU A 20 8.87 -22.40 -25.50
C GLU A 20 8.91 -21.03 -24.82
N LEU A 21 10.01 -20.73 -24.13
CA LEU A 21 10.18 -19.44 -23.48
C LEU A 21 10.14 -18.27 -24.48
N LEU A 22 10.83 -18.40 -25.62
CA LEU A 22 10.87 -17.36 -26.66
C LEU A 22 9.49 -17.19 -27.31
N ALA A 23 8.77 -18.28 -27.56
CA ALA A 23 7.41 -18.24 -28.09
C ALA A 23 6.48 -17.47 -27.13
N ARG A 24 6.48 -17.82 -25.83
CA ARG A 24 5.68 -17.10 -24.82
C ARG A 24 6.08 -15.64 -24.69
N LYS A 25 7.38 -15.31 -24.71
CA LYS A 25 7.87 -13.93 -24.69
C LYS A 25 7.30 -13.12 -25.86
N ALA A 26 7.27 -13.68 -27.06
CA ALA A 26 6.75 -13.02 -28.26
C ALA A 26 5.23 -12.78 -28.19
N GLU A 27 4.47 -13.67 -27.56
CA GLU A 27 3.03 -13.48 -27.33
C GLU A 27 2.76 -12.44 -26.24
N LEU A 28 3.44 -12.55 -25.11
CA LEU A 28 3.30 -11.63 -23.98
C LEU A 28 3.67 -10.20 -24.35
N ALA A 29 4.71 -10.00 -25.16
CA ALA A 29 5.14 -8.68 -25.62
C ALA A 29 4.12 -7.98 -26.53
N LYS A 30 3.15 -8.70 -27.12
CA LYS A 30 2.08 -8.11 -27.94
C LYS A 30 0.92 -7.57 -27.10
N LEU A 31 0.84 -7.93 -25.83
CA LEU A 31 -0.27 -7.54 -24.96
C LEU A 31 -0.18 -6.07 -24.61
N SER A 32 -1.31 -5.35 -24.74
CA SER A 32 -1.37 -3.91 -24.46
C SER A 32 -1.05 -3.53 -23.00
N THR A 33 -1.29 -4.47 -22.08
CA THR A 33 -1.07 -4.34 -20.63
C THR A 33 0.34 -4.73 -20.19
N VAL A 34 1.18 -5.26 -21.09
CA VAL A 34 2.55 -5.63 -20.80
C VAL A 34 3.48 -4.53 -21.30
N GLU A 35 4.36 -4.04 -20.43
CA GLU A 35 5.37 -3.05 -20.80
C GLU A 35 6.64 -3.74 -21.31
N ARG A 36 7.12 -4.73 -20.57
CA ARG A 36 8.39 -5.43 -20.83
C ARG A 36 8.34 -6.87 -20.37
N VAL A 37 9.05 -7.74 -21.09
CA VAL A 37 9.25 -9.14 -20.72
C VAL A 37 10.75 -9.42 -20.69
N ASP A 38 11.27 -9.71 -19.51
CA ASP A 38 12.69 -9.97 -19.28
C ASP A 38 12.96 -11.47 -19.19
N GLU A 39 13.98 -11.88 -19.92
CA GLU A 39 14.60 -13.20 -19.88
C GLU A 39 16.12 -13.05 -19.69
N ILE A 40 16.85 -14.16 -19.56
CA ILE A 40 18.32 -14.12 -19.44
C ILE A 40 19.01 -13.36 -20.59
N ALA A 41 18.56 -13.55 -21.84
CA ALA A 41 19.12 -12.83 -22.99
C ALA A 41 18.70 -11.37 -23.07
N SER A 42 17.65 -10.94 -22.34
CA SER A 42 17.32 -9.50 -22.22
C SER A 42 18.39 -8.72 -21.46
N LEU A 43 19.33 -9.40 -20.77
CA LEU A 43 20.51 -8.78 -20.18
C LEU A 43 21.58 -8.41 -21.22
N LEU A 44 21.52 -9.02 -22.40
CA LEU A 44 22.42 -8.72 -23.52
C LEU A 44 21.81 -7.58 -24.34
N SER A 45 22.67 -6.69 -24.86
CA SER A 45 22.21 -5.55 -25.65
C SER A 45 21.87 -5.97 -27.08
N GLY A 46 20.75 -5.50 -27.64
CA GLY A 46 20.32 -5.85 -29.00
C GLY A 46 20.90 -5.03 -30.15
N ASP A 47 21.70 -3.99 -29.89
CA ASP A 47 22.16 -3.02 -30.92
C ASP A 47 23.60 -3.27 -31.38
N GLU A 48 24.00 -4.52 -31.54
CA GLU A 48 25.38 -4.89 -31.86
C GLU A 48 25.85 -4.26 -33.19
N GLU A 49 25.01 -4.29 -34.24
CA GLU A 49 25.33 -3.71 -35.55
C GLU A 49 25.71 -2.23 -35.49
N VAL A 50 25.13 -1.48 -34.55
CA VAL A 50 25.39 -0.05 -34.36
C VAL A 50 26.56 0.17 -33.39
N LYS A 51 26.65 -0.62 -32.31
CA LYS A 51 27.63 -0.42 -31.24
C LYS A 51 29.02 -0.96 -31.58
N THR A 52 29.10 -2.13 -32.21
CA THR A 52 30.38 -2.79 -32.54
C THR A 52 31.33 -1.91 -33.37
N PRO A 53 30.91 -1.21 -34.45
CA PRO A 53 31.84 -0.34 -35.19
C PRO A 53 32.33 0.86 -34.37
N LEU A 54 31.48 1.41 -33.50
CA LEU A 54 31.85 2.51 -32.60
C LEU A 54 32.86 2.05 -31.55
N ILE A 55 32.61 0.90 -30.91
CA ILE A 55 33.51 0.31 -29.90
C ILE A 55 34.85 -0.03 -30.55
N THR A 56 34.84 -0.60 -31.75
CA THR A 56 36.07 -0.90 -32.52
C THR A 56 36.87 0.37 -32.80
N GLN A 57 36.20 1.47 -33.18
CA GLN A 57 36.87 2.74 -33.42
C GLN A 57 37.51 3.31 -32.15
N ILE A 58 36.81 3.20 -31.02
CA ILE A 58 37.33 3.64 -29.71
C ILE A 58 38.54 2.77 -29.32
N GLY A 59 38.40 1.44 -29.38
CA GLY A 59 39.48 0.49 -29.09
C GLY A 59 40.74 0.80 -29.91
N LYS A 60 40.61 0.97 -31.23
CA LYS A 60 41.73 1.34 -32.11
C LYS A 60 42.41 2.65 -31.74
N ARG A 61 41.67 3.65 -31.24
CA ARG A 61 42.24 4.92 -30.78
C ARG A 61 42.99 4.77 -29.45
N LEU A 62 42.64 3.78 -28.65
CA LEU A 62 43.21 3.52 -27.33
C LEU A 62 44.33 2.44 -27.36
N GLU A 63 44.54 1.73 -28.47
CA GLU A 63 45.59 0.71 -28.62
C GLU A 63 47.01 1.26 -28.35
N GLN A 64 47.26 2.53 -28.70
CA GLN A 64 48.58 3.16 -28.60
C GLN A 64 48.77 4.01 -27.33
N LEU A 65 48.01 3.74 -26.26
CA LEU A 65 48.18 4.46 -25.01
C LEU A 65 49.56 4.17 -24.38
N PRO A 66 50.26 5.19 -23.87
CA PRO A 66 51.54 4.99 -23.21
C PRO A 66 51.38 4.25 -21.87
N GLU A 67 52.38 3.47 -21.47
CA GLU A 67 52.37 2.78 -20.16
C GLU A 67 52.52 3.75 -18.97
N ARG A 68 53.15 4.90 -19.21
CA ARG A 68 53.43 5.92 -18.21
C ARG A 68 52.91 7.28 -18.67
N PRO A 69 52.41 8.12 -17.75
CA PRO A 69 51.98 9.46 -18.11
C PRO A 69 53.16 10.24 -18.71
N PRO A 70 52.98 10.84 -19.90
CA PRO A 70 54.02 11.66 -20.51
C PRO A 70 54.33 12.85 -19.59
N GLN A 71 55.60 13.25 -19.56
CA GLN A 71 55.98 14.48 -18.88
C GLN A 71 55.43 15.66 -19.69
N ILE A 72 54.54 16.44 -19.08
CA ILE A 72 54.02 17.64 -19.68
C ILE A 72 54.99 18.77 -19.34
N PRO A 73 55.65 19.40 -20.34
CA PRO A 73 56.55 20.50 -20.07
C PRO A 73 55.75 21.69 -19.54
N LEU A 74 56.31 22.36 -18.53
CA LEU A 74 55.78 23.63 -18.04
C LEU A 74 56.34 24.76 -18.89
N ASP A 75 55.45 25.45 -19.61
CA ASP A 75 55.77 26.71 -20.27
C ASP A 75 56.10 27.83 -19.26
N ARG A 76 56.45 29.01 -19.78
CA ARG A 76 56.69 30.20 -18.95
C ARG A 76 55.45 30.54 -18.11
N LEU A 77 55.64 30.81 -16.81
CA LEU A 77 54.55 31.16 -15.88
C LEU A 77 53.71 32.36 -16.36
N ASP A 78 54.33 33.31 -17.09
CA ASP A 78 53.65 34.46 -17.67
C ASP A 78 52.59 34.04 -18.70
N ALA A 79 52.92 33.09 -19.57
CA ALA A 79 52.02 32.58 -20.60
C ALA A 79 50.84 31.81 -19.98
N LEU A 80 51.06 31.13 -18.85
CA LEU A 80 49.99 30.48 -18.09
C LEU A 80 49.03 31.51 -17.49
N GLY A 81 49.57 32.60 -16.93
CA GLY A 81 48.77 33.71 -16.40
C GLY A 81 47.88 34.37 -17.46
N GLU A 82 48.43 34.59 -18.65
CA GLU A 82 47.68 35.09 -19.81
C GLU A 82 46.59 34.11 -20.26
N SER A 83 46.91 32.83 -20.36
CA SER A 83 45.97 31.77 -20.76
C SER A 83 44.80 31.62 -19.77
N LEU A 84 45.09 31.67 -18.46
CA LEU A 84 44.07 31.66 -17.42
C LEU A 84 43.22 32.93 -17.45
N GLY A 85 43.82 34.09 -17.74
CA GLY A 85 43.10 35.34 -17.90
C GLY A 85 42.16 35.33 -19.11
N TRP A 86 42.62 34.81 -20.24
CA TRP A 86 41.79 34.60 -21.42
C TRP A 86 40.64 33.63 -21.13
N ALA A 87 40.93 32.48 -20.51
CA ALA A 87 39.92 31.48 -20.18
C ALA A 87 38.86 32.02 -19.20
N GLN A 88 39.28 32.83 -18.22
CA GLN A 88 38.37 33.51 -17.28
C GLN A 88 37.43 34.46 -18.04
N ALA A 89 37.98 35.32 -18.91
CA ALA A 89 37.21 36.28 -19.68
C ALA A 89 36.21 35.60 -20.62
N GLU A 90 36.61 34.50 -21.24
CA GLU A 90 35.74 33.71 -22.12
C GLU A 90 34.65 32.97 -21.33
N ALA A 91 34.99 32.38 -20.18
CA ALA A 91 34.02 31.74 -19.30
C ALA A 91 32.96 32.73 -18.79
N ALA A 92 33.35 33.96 -18.46
CA ALA A 92 32.44 35.00 -17.99
C ALA A 92 31.44 35.47 -19.07
N ARG A 93 31.77 35.32 -20.36
CA ARG A 93 30.88 35.69 -21.48
C ARG A 93 29.78 34.65 -21.72
N ARG A 94 29.93 33.42 -21.23
CA ARG A 94 28.96 32.35 -21.46
C ARG A 94 27.85 32.36 -20.41
N PRO A 95 26.58 32.15 -20.80
CA PRO A 95 25.49 32.02 -19.85
C PRO A 95 25.75 30.85 -18.89
N GLY A 96 25.70 31.11 -17.58
CA GLY A 96 26.02 30.14 -16.53
C GLY A 96 27.52 29.96 -16.21
N GLY A 97 28.43 30.64 -16.92
CA GLY A 97 29.88 30.48 -16.77
C GLY A 97 30.51 31.22 -15.57
N MET A 98 29.71 31.97 -14.80
CA MET A 98 30.20 32.80 -13.69
C MET A 98 30.93 32.01 -12.60
N ARG A 99 30.48 30.77 -12.30
CA ARG A 99 31.17 29.87 -11.37
C ARG A 99 32.55 29.44 -11.88
N ALA A 100 32.65 29.09 -13.16
CA ALA A 100 33.93 28.70 -13.77
C ALA A 100 34.90 29.87 -13.80
N ALA A 101 34.42 31.08 -14.16
CA ALA A 101 35.21 32.30 -14.11
C ALA A 101 35.75 32.59 -12.70
N TRP A 102 34.93 32.41 -11.66
CA TRP A 102 35.36 32.57 -10.26
C TRP A 102 36.46 31.58 -9.85
N HIS A 103 36.34 30.30 -10.24
CA HIS A 103 37.38 29.31 -9.95
C HIS A 103 38.70 29.61 -10.67
N LEU A 104 38.64 30.08 -11.91
CA LEU A 104 39.81 30.50 -12.69
C LEU A 104 40.49 31.73 -12.08
N GLU A 105 39.71 32.70 -11.62
CA GLU A 105 40.20 33.87 -10.90
C GLU A 105 40.93 33.47 -9.62
N ARG A 106 40.31 32.60 -8.80
CA ARG A 106 40.90 32.11 -7.56
C ARG A 106 42.18 31.31 -7.79
N ALA A 107 42.22 30.49 -8.85
CA ALA A 107 43.44 29.78 -9.23
C ALA A 107 44.56 30.75 -9.62
N ARG A 108 44.25 31.77 -10.43
CA ARG A 108 45.20 32.80 -10.85
C ARG A 108 45.73 33.61 -9.66
N ASP A 109 44.87 33.97 -8.71
CA ASP A 109 45.26 34.71 -7.50
C ASP A 109 46.14 33.87 -6.57
N CYS A 110 45.86 32.57 -6.43
CA CYS A 110 46.75 31.66 -5.71
C CYS A 110 48.15 31.60 -6.35
N LEU A 111 48.21 31.43 -7.67
CA LEU A 111 49.49 31.36 -8.40
C LEU A 111 50.30 32.66 -8.25
N ARG A 112 49.65 33.83 -8.27
CA ARG A 112 50.30 35.14 -8.09
C ARG A 112 50.89 35.36 -6.69
N ARG A 113 50.36 34.70 -5.66
CA ARG A 113 50.81 34.84 -4.27
C ARG A 113 51.97 33.90 -3.92
N MET A 114 52.20 32.86 -4.73
CA MET A 114 53.26 31.88 -4.52
C MET A 114 54.60 32.38 -5.06
N ARG A 115 55.70 31.89 -4.49
CA ARG A 115 57.03 32.12 -5.07
C ARG A 115 57.16 31.35 -6.41
N PRO A 116 57.95 31.83 -7.38
CA PRO A 116 58.07 31.17 -8.68
C PRO A 116 58.45 29.69 -8.58
N GLU A 117 59.39 29.33 -7.69
CA GLU A 117 59.81 27.92 -7.48
C GLU A 117 58.68 27.03 -6.94
N GLU A 118 57.91 27.53 -5.96
CA GLU A 118 56.75 26.83 -5.40
C GLU A 118 55.66 26.65 -6.46
N CYS A 119 55.46 27.65 -7.31
CA CYS A 119 54.51 27.62 -8.39
C CYS A 119 54.89 26.55 -9.44
N TYR A 120 56.16 26.49 -9.85
CA TYR A 120 56.64 25.46 -10.77
C TYR A 120 56.48 24.05 -10.17
N GLN A 121 56.83 23.84 -8.90
CA GLN A 121 56.66 22.54 -8.25
C GLN A 121 55.18 22.13 -8.13
N ALA A 122 54.30 23.05 -7.70
CA ALA A 122 52.88 22.77 -7.57
C ALA A 122 52.22 22.46 -8.92
N LEU A 123 52.56 23.22 -9.96
CA LEU A 123 52.05 22.98 -11.32
C LEU A 123 52.59 21.67 -11.91
N ALA A 124 53.87 21.34 -11.70
CA ALA A 124 54.45 20.10 -12.17
C ALA A 124 53.75 18.89 -11.52
N MET A 125 53.54 18.94 -10.20
CA MET A 125 52.80 17.90 -9.49
C MET A 125 51.35 17.78 -9.96
N PHE A 126 50.68 18.92 -10.17
CA PHE A 126 49.31 18.94 -10.67
C PHE A 126 49.20 18.33 -12.07
N GLN A 127 50.04 18.77 -13.01
CA GLN A 127 50.07 18.24 -14.37
C GLN A 127 50.38 16.75 -14.41
N GLN A 128 51.38 16.31 -13.63
CA GLN A 128 51.75 14.90 -13.58
C GLN A 128 50.62 14.03 -13.00
N ARG A 129 49.94 14.52 -11.95
CA ARG A 129 48.80 13.81 -11.36
C ARG A 129 47.61 13.77 -12.32
N ALA A 130 47.27 14.89 -12.96
CA ALA A 130 46.18 14.97 -13.93
C ALA A 130 46.43 14.07 -15.14
N ALA A 131 47.67 14.05 -15.67
CA ALA A 131 48.07 13.16 -16.75
C ALA A 131 47.96 11.68 -16.32
N GLY A 132 48.40 11.33 -15.12
CA GLY A 132 48.28 9.98 -14.57
C GLY A 132 46.83 9.54 -14.40
N GLU A 133 45.96 10.40 -13.86
CA GLU A 133 44.54 10.11 -13.68
C GLU A 133 43.81 9.95 -15.02
N LEU A 134 44.06 10.85 -15.98
CA LEU A 134 43.49 10.75 -17.32
C LEU A 134 43.93 9.45 -18.00
N LEU A 135 45.23 9.13 -17.95
CA LEU A 135 45.76 7.90 -18.53
C LEU A 135 45.15 6.65 -17.88
N SER A 136 44.96 6.64 -16.55
CA SER A 136 44.29 5.54 -15.85
C SER A 136 42.84 5.37 -16.31
N ARG A 137 42.09 6.46 -16.49
CA ARG A 137 40.72 6.42 -17.02
C ARG A 137 40.68 5.95 -18.47
N LEU A 138 41.64 6.35 -19.30
CA LEU A 138 41.74 5.91 -20.70
C LEU A 138 42.08 4.40 -20.78
N HIS A 139 42.94 3.88 -19.90
CA HIS A 139 43.19 2.45 -19.78
C HIS A 139 41.98 1.67 -19.28
N ALA A 140 41.24 2.20 -18.29
CA ALA A 140 39.98 1.60 -17.85
C ALA A 140 38.94 1.55 -18.98
N LEU A 141 38.86 2.61 -19.79
CA LEU A 141 38.01 2.65 -20.98
C LEU A 141 38.47 1.65 -22.04
N ALA A 142 39.77 1.52 -22.27
CA ALA A 142 40.34 0.55 -23.20
C ALA A 142 39.98 -0.89 -22.79
N ALA A 143 40.06 -1.20 -21.49
CA ALA A 143 39.73 -2.51 -20.94
C ALA A 143 38.27 -2.92 -21.14
N VAL A 144 37.35 -1.97 -21.31
CA VAL A 144 35.92 -2.22 -21.56
C VAL A 144 35.50 -1.99 -23.02
N SER A 145 36.45 -1.69 -23.91
CA SER A 145 36.21 -1.41 -25.34
C SER A 145 36.38 -2.66 -26.22
N ASP A 146 36.04 -3.84 -25.70
CA ASP A 146 36.05 -5.09 -26.47
C ASP A 146 34.88 -5.10 -27.48
N PRO A 147 35.15 -5.21 -28.80
CA PRO A 147 34.10 -5.24 -29.81
C PRO A 147 33.34 -6.58 -29.88
N VAL A 148 33.81 -7.63 -29.20
CA VAL A 148 33.14 -8.94 -29.19
C VAL A 148 31.89 -8.88 -28.34
N ALA A 149 30.74 -9.21 -28.93
CA ALA A 149 29.47 -9.22 -28.22
C ALA A 149 29.44 -10.35 -27.18
N PRO A 150 29.00 -10.08 -25.94
CA PRO A 150 28.88 -11.09 -24.91
C PRO A 150 27.78 -12.10 -25.30
N SER A 151 28.12 -13.38 -25.19
CA SER A 151 27.19 -14.50 -25.34
C SER A 151 26.57 -14.88 -24.00
N LEU A 152 25.55 -15.76 -24.04
CA LEU A 152 24.95 -16.32 -22.82
C LEU A 152 25.97 -17.08 -21.95
N ASN A 153 27.05 -17.60 -22.54
CA ASN A 153 28.10 -18.34 -21.83
C ASN A 153 29.06 -17.41 -21.09
N ASP A 154 29.09 -16.12 -21.44
CA ASP A 154 29.95 -15.11 -20.79
C ASP A 154 29.29 -14.53 -19.53
N LEU A 155 28.04 -14.91 -19.25
CA LEU A 155 27.31 -14.45 -18.07
C LEU A 155 27.80 -15.18 -16.80
N PRO A 156 28.00 -14.46 -15.69
CA PRO A 156 28.32 -15.06 -14.40
C PRO A 156 27.28 -16.12 -13.99
N PRO A 157 27.69 -17.25 -13.39
CA PRO A 157 26.77 -18.30 -12.94
C PRO A 157 25.66 -17.78 -12.04
N SER A 158 25.98 -16.81 -11.18
CA SER A 158 25.01 -16.17 -10.28
C SER A 158 23.90 -15.39 -10.99
N LEU A 159 24.10 -14.96 -12.24
CA LEU A 159 23.04 -14.37 -13.07
C LEU A 159 22.25 -15.45 -13.80
N VAL A 160 22.93 -16.50 -14.29
CA VAL A 160 22.30 -17.63 -14.96
C VAL A 160 21.32 -18.32 -14.01
N ASP A 161 21.72 -18.60 -12.78
CA ASP A 161 20.91 -19.29 -11.76
C ASP A 161 19.64 -18.52 -11.36
N ARG A 162 19.59 -17.20 -11.62
CA ARG A 162 18.39 -16.37 -11.36
C ARG A 162 17.32 -16.51 -12.44
N PHE A 163 17.66 -17.06 -13.60
CA PHE A 163 16.76 -17.22 -14.74
C PHE A 163 16.65 -18.67 -15.21
N VAL A 164 17.61 -19.52 -14.90
CA VAL A 164 17.63 -20.94 -15.26
C VAL A 164 17.74 -21.75 -13.98
N GLY A 165 16.72 -22.56 -13.70
CA GLY A 165 16.72 -23.44 -12.53
C GLY A 165 17.65 -24.64 -12.72
N SER A 166 18.00 -25.31 -11.63
CA SER A 166 18.80 -26.54 -11.65
C SER A 166 18.18 -27.69 -12.46
N SER A 167 16.87 -27.65 -12.68
CA SER A 167 16.13 -28.60 -13.53
C SER A 167 16.17 -28.25 -15.03
N GLY A 168 16.86 -27.18 -15.43
CA GLY A 168 16.89 -26.69 -16.81
C GLY A 168 15.68 -25.84 -17.21
N LYS A 169 14.73 -25.58 -16.30
CA LYS A 169 13.59 -24.71 -16.56
C LYS A 169 14.02 -23.25 -16.64
N HIS A 170 13.36 -22.49 -17.50
CA HIS A 170 13.69 -21.09 -17.75
C HIS A 170 12.59 -20.15 -17.25
N LEU A 171 13.00 -19.02 -16.67
CA LEU A 171 12.14 -18.01 -16.07
C LEU A 171 11.94 -16.80 -16.98
N LEU A 172 10.69 -16.37 -17.10
CA LEU A 172 10.27 -15.09 -17.65
C LEU A 172 9.78 -14.17 -16.54
N LYS A 173 10.19 -12.91 -16.59
CA LYS A 173 9.63 -11.84 -15.75
C LYS A 173 8.82 -10.90 -16.62
N ILE A 174 7.58 -10.66 -16.24
CA ILE A 174 6.60 -9.92 -17.05
C ILE A 174 6.18 -8.69 -16.28
N TYR A 175 6.48 -7.51 -16.81
CA TYR A 175 6.21 -6.23 -16.18
C TYR A 175 4.95 -5.62 -16.78
N GLY A 176 3.98 -5.27 -15.93
CA GLY A 176 2.74 -4.62 -16.34
C GLY A 176 2.96 -3.15 -16.69
N ARG A 177 2.23 -2.68 -17.71
CA ARG A 177 2.16 -1.28 -18.11
C ARG A 177 1.13 -0.54 -17.27
N GLY A 178 1.51 0.62 -16.76
CA GLY A 178 0.64 1.49 -15.97
C GLY A 178 0.55 1.10 -14.50
N ASP A 179 -0.45 1.65 -13.81
CA ASP A 179 -0.58 1.51 -12.36
C ASP A 179 -1.24 0.17 -11.96
N ILE A 180 -0.40 -0.84 -11.70
CA ILE A 180 -0.83 -2.14 -11.17
C ILE A 180 -1.34 -2.09 -9.72
N TRP A 181 -1.28 -0.96 -9.03
CA TRP A 181 -1.93 -0.77 -7.73
C TRP A 181 -3.43 -0.50 -7.87
N ASN A 182 -3.87 -0.06 -9.05
CA ASN A 182 -5.28 0.00 -9.38
C ASN A 182 -5.83 -1.41 -9.66
N PHE A 183 -6.87 -1.80 -8.93
CA PHE A 183 -7.43 -3.15 -9.01
C PHE A 183 -7.96 -3.51 -10.41
N GLU A 184 -8.51 -2.56 -11.16
CA GLU A 184 -9.02 -2.80 -12.51
C GLU A 184 -7.89 -3.02 -13.52
N ALA A 185 -6.84 -2.19 -13.45
CA ALA A 185 -5.64 -2.36 -14.26
C ALA A 185 -4.95 -3.69 -13.94
N LEU A 186 -4.81 -4.02 -12.64
CA LEU A 186 -4.27 -5.29 -12.17
C LEU A 186 -5.08 -6.48 -12.69
N LYS A 187 -6.41 -6.42 -12.60
CA LYS A 187 -7.32 -7.45 -13.09
C LYS A 187 -7.12 -7.70 -14.59
N LYS A 188 -7.03 -6.63 -15.38
CA LYS A 188 -6.79 -6.73 -16.83
C LYS A 188 -5.43 -7.34 -17.13
N PHE A 189 -4.37 -6.87 -16.45
CA PHE A 189 -3.03 -7.44 -16.58
C PHE A 189 -2.97 -8.93 -16.24
N VAL A 190 -3.58 -9.34 -15.11
CA VAL A 190 -3.62 -10.76 -14.69
C VAL A 190 -4.39 -11.60 -15.70
N SER A 191 -5.51 -11.10 -16.22
CA SER A 191 -6.30 -11.78 -17.26
C SER A 191 -5.50 -11.97 -18.54
N ASP A 192 -4.80 -10.94 -19.00
CA ASP A 192 -4.00 -10.98 -20.23
C ASP A 192 -2.82 -11.94 -20.07
N VAL A 193 -2.09 -11.90 -18.96
CA VAL A 193 -0.98 -12.82 -18.69
C VAL A 193 -1.46 -14.28 -18.63
N ARG A 194 -2.61 -14.54 -17.98
CA ARG A 194 -3.19 -15.90 -17.90
C ARG A 194 -3.73 -16.43 -19.21
N SER A 195 -4.08 -15.55 -20.15
CA SER A 195 -4.48 -15.97 -21.49
C SER A 195 -3.34 -16.66 -22.24
N VAL A 196 -2.08 -16.30 -21.93
CA VAL A 196 -0.87 -16.90 -22.51
C VAL A 196 -0.33 -18.03 -21.63
N ASP A 197 -0.22 -17.81 -20.31
CA ASP A 197 0.25 -18.83 -19.36
C ASP A 197 -0.68 -18.94 -18.14
N GLN A 198 -1.50 -19.99 -18.12
CA GLN A 198 -2.40 -20.27 -17.00
C GLN A 198 -1.68 -20.56 -15.68
N LYS A 199 -0.41 -21.00 -15.73
CA LYS A 199 0.41 -21.30 -14.55
C LYS A 199 1.27 -20.11 -14.11
N ALA A 200 1.11 -18.95 -14.75
CA ALA A 200 1.83 -17.75 -14.36
C ALA A 200 1.57 -17.41 -12.87
N THR A 201 2.60 -16.88 -12.22
CA THR A 201 2.58 -16.49 -10.80
C THR A 201 3.31 -15.16 -10.61
N GLY A 202 3.83 -14.88 -9.41
CA GLY A 202 4.54 -13.65 -9.07
C GLY A 202 3.69 -12.65 -8.32
N ASN A 203 4.31 -11.55 -7.91
CA ASN A 203 3.71 -10.56 -7.00
C ASN A 203 2.31 -10.05 -7.44
N PRO A 204 2.09 -9.58 -8.68
CA PRO A 204 0.79 -9.02 -9.06
C PRO A 204 -0.31 -10.09 -9.09
N LEU A 205 -0.02 -11.30 -9.57
CA LEU A 205 -1.00 -12.40 -9.61
C LEU A 205 -1.34 -12.89 -8.20
N GLN A 206 -0.34 -13.02 -7.33
CA GLN A 206 -0.54 -13.39 -5.93
C GLN A 206 -1.35 -12.35 -5.17
N ALA A 207 -1.05 -11.06 -5.34
CA ALA A 207 -1.79 -9.98 -4.70
C ALA A 207 -3.25 -9.92 -5.18
N TYR A 208 -3.49 -10.13 -6.48
CA TYR A 208 -4.83 -10.18 -7.05
C TYR A 208 -5.66 -11.35 -6.47
N GLU A 209 -5.10 -12.56 -6.48
CA GLU A 209 -5.77 -13.74 -5.93
C GLU A 209 -6.01 -13.63 -4.42
N ALA A 210 -5.01 -13.17 -3.67
CA ALA A 210 -5.15 -12.96 -2.24
C ALA A 210 -6.26 -11.94 -1.93
N SER A 211 -6.36 -10.85 -2.69
CA SER A 211 -7.40 -9.84 -2.50
C SER A 211 -8.80 -10.38 -2.80
N LEU A 212 -8.95 -11.21 -3.84
CA LEU A 212 -10.21 -11.87 -4.16
C LEU A 212 -10.62 -12.87 -3.07
N GLU A 213 -9.67 -13.68 -2.60
CA GLU A 213 -9.94 -14.69 -1.59
C GLU A 213 -10.28 -14.06 -0.24
N MET A 214 -9.60 -12.97 0.14
CA MET A 214 -9.96 -12.18 1.32
C MET A 214 -11.39 -11.64 1.20
N LYS A 215 -11.74 -11.02 0.06
CA LYS A 215 -13.11 -10.52 -0.18
C LYS A 215 -14.13 -11.65 0.00
N ARG A 216 -13.90 -12.79 -0.65
CA ARG A 216 -14.81 -13.94 -0.62
C ARG A 216 -14.94 -14.51 0.79
N SER A 217 -13.84 -14.61 1.53
CA SER A 217 -13.82 -15.07 2.91
C SER A 217 -14.59 -14.14 3.83
N TYR A 218 -14.49 -12.83 3.65
CA TYR A 218 -15.25 -11.86 4.45
C TYR A 218 -16.73 -11.84 4.10
N GLU A 219 -17.10 -11.99 2.82
CA GLU A 219 -18.50 -12.17 2.41
C GLU A 219 -19.11 -13.43 3.03
N GLN A 220 -18.38 -14.55 3.00
CA GLN A 220 -18.79 -15.80 3.64
C GLN A 220 -18.91 -15.64 5.16
N ALA A 221 -17.93 -14.99 5.80
CA ALA A 221 -17.97 -14.73 7.24
C ALA A 221 -19.19 -13.89 7.62
N ALA A 222 -19.49 -12.82 6.87
CA ALA A 222 -20.66 -11.99 7.11
C ALA A 222 -21.98 -12.77 6.96
N LEU A 223 -22.09 -13.63 5.94
CA LEU A 223 -23.25 -14.49 5.74
C LEU A 223 -23.40 -15.54 6.85
N TYR A 224 -22.30 -16.17 7.27
CA TYR A 224 -22.32 -17.13 8.38
C TYR A 224 -22.67 -16.44 9.71
N SER A 225 -22.09 -15.27 9.99
CA SER A 225 -22.44 -14.45 11.15
C SER A 225 -23.92 -14.10 11.14
N LEU A 226 -24.48 -13.64 10.01
CA LEU A 226 -25.90 -13.31 9.90
C LEU A 226 -26.79 -14.53 10.19
N PHE A 227 -26.48 -15.70 9.64
CA PHE A 227 -27.24 -16.92 9.89
C PHE A 227 -27.19 -17.34 11.37
N VAL A 228 -26.00 -17.32 11.98
CA VAL A 228 -25.82 -17.64 13.40
C VAL A 228 -26.57 -16.65 14.29
N ILE A 229 -26.48 -15.35 13.99
CA ILE A 229 -27.21 -14.31 14.72
C ILE A 229 -28.72 -14.56 14.66
N ILE A 230 -29.29 -14.78 13.47
CA ILE A 230 -30.73 -15.05 13.33
C ILE A 230 -31.13 -16.31 14.11
N ALA A 231 -30.32 -17.37 14.05
CA ALA A 231 -30.58 -18.61 14.78
C ALA A 231 -30.56 -18.40 16.30
N VAL A 232 -29.59 -17.64 16.82
CA VAL A 232 -29.49 -17.30 18.25
C VAL A 232 -30.65 -16.41 18.68
N LEU A 233 -30.99 -15.37 17.93
CA LEU A 233 -32.13 -14.50 18.22
C LEU A 233 -33.46 -15.27 18.17
N TRP A 234 -33.58 -16.24 17.26
CA TRP A 234 -34.78 -17.09 17.20
C TRP A 234 -34.86 -18.02 18.41
N LEU A 235 -33.73 -18.56 18.87
CA LEU A 235 -33.69 -19.40 20.08
C LEU A 235 -34.02 -18.60 21.34
N ASP A 236 -33.52 -17.36 21.43
CA ASP A 236 -33.72 -16.43 22.55
C ASP A 236 -35.19 -16.00 22.67
N PHE A 237 -35.74 -15.39 21.62
CA PHE A 237 -37.12 -14.88 21.64
C PHE A 237 -38.19 -15.93 21.35
N ARG A 238 -37.82 -17.10 20.78
CA ARG A 238 -38.73 -18.16 20.28
C ARG A 238 -39.83 -17.65 19.34
N SER A 239 -39.62 -16.48 18.74
CA SER A 239 -40.59 -15.76 17.91
C SER A 239 -39.86 -14.98 16.83
N LEU A 240 -40.12 -15.34 15.57
CA LEU A 240 -39.46 -14.73 14.42
C LEU A 240 -39.70 -13.21 14.36
N THR A 241 -40.87 -12.75 14.80
CA THR A 241 -41.21 -11.33 14.82
C THR A 241 -40.29 -10.55 15.77
N HIS A 242 -40.08 -11.04 16.99
CA HIS A 242 -39.22 -10.37 17.97
C HIS A 242 -37.73 -10.45 17.58
N SER A 243 -37.30 -11.58 17.01
CA SER A 243 -35.95 -11.74 16.47
C SER A 243 -35.66 -10.75 15.34
N LEU A 244 -36.59 -10.57 14.39
CA LEU A 244 -36.44 -9.58 13.32
C LEU A 244 -36.48 -8.15 13.85
N LEU A 245 -37.29 -7.87 14.87
CA LEU A 245 -37.33 -6.57 15.52
C LEU A 245 -36.02 -6.23 16.23
N ALA A 246 -35.37 -7.23 16.86
CA ALA A 246 -34.06 -7.08 17.49
C ALA A 246 -32.93 -6.89 16.47
N ALA A 247 -33.03 -7.52 15.28
CA ALA A 247 -32.05 -7.37 14.20
C ALA A 247 -32.23 -6.09 13.37
N LEU A 248 -33.41 -5.47 13.42
CA LEU A 248 -33.75 -4.29 12.60
C LEU A 248 -32.80 -3.10 12.80
N PRO A 249 -32.40 -2.73 14.02
CA PRO A 249 -31.49 -1.59 14.23
C PRO A 249 -30.10 -1.88 13.70
N LEU A 250 -29.63 -3.12 13.81
CA LEU A 250 -28.37 -3.54 13.22
C LEU A 250 -28.39 -3.35 11.70
N ALA A 251 -29.46 -3.81 11.03
CA ALA A 251 -29.59 -3.64 9.57
C ALA A 251 -29.64 -2.16 9.17
N ALA A 252 -30.42 -1.34 9.87
CA ALA A 252 -30.52 0.10 9.63
C ALA A 252 -29.19 0.82 9.91
N GLY A 253 -28.52 0.49 11.01
CA GLY A 253 -27.23 1.04 11.41
C GLY A 253 -26.13 0.69 10.43
N MET A 254 -26.07 -0.55 9.94
CA MET A 254 -25.13 -0.97 8.90
C MET A 254 -25.39 -0.26 7.56
N ALA A 255 -26.65 -0.11 7.16
CA ALA A 255 -27.00 0.64 5.95
C ALA A 255 -26.56 2.12 6.04
N LEU A 256 -26.79 2.75 7.20
CA LEU A 256 -26.32 4.12 7.47
C LEU A 256 -24.80 4.21 7.50
N THR A 257 -24.12 3.21 8.07
CA THR A 257 -22.65 3.13 8.12
C THR A 257 -22.08 3.12 6.70
N LEU A 258 -22.55 2.19 5.85
CA LEU A 258 -22.09 2.08 4.45
C LEU A 258 -22.45 3.33 3.63
N GLY A 259 -23.65 3.90 3.84
CA GLY A 259 -24.06 5.14 3.18
C GLY A 259 -23.17 6.33 3.59
N LEU A 260 -22.87 6.45 4.88
CA LEU A 260 -22.03 7.53 5.41
C LEU A 260 -20.57 7.36 4.99
N MET A 261 -20.06 6.13 4.87
CA MET A 261 -18.75 5.87 4.28
C MET A 261 -18.67 6.38 2.85
N GLY A 262 -19.71 6.15 2.03
CA GLY A 262 -19.78 6.67 0.67
C GLY A 262 -19.75 8.19 0.61
N VAL A 263 -20.44 8.87 1.54
CA VAL A 263 -20.44 10.35 1.62
C VAL A 263 -19.11 10.90 2.14
N LEU A 264 -18.48 10.23 3.11
CA LEU A 264 -17.21 10.64 3.70
C LEU A 264 -15.98 10.24 2.87
N GLY A 265 -16.16 9.49 1.78
CA GLY A 265 -15.06 8.97 0.96
C GLY A 265 -14.17 7.96 1.68
N ILE A 266 -14.75 7.13 2.55
CA ILE A 266 -14.02 6.06 3.26
C ILE A 266 -14.11 4.78 2.44
N ASP A 267 -13.04 4.44 1.74
CA ASP A 267 -12.99 3.24 0.91
C ASP A 267 -12.90 1.96 1.75
N LEU A 268 -13.63 0.93 1.31
CA LEU A 268 -13.43 -0.43 1.80
C LEU A 268 -12.12 -0.99 1.24
N ASN A 269 -11.28 -1.47 2.15
CA ASN A 269 -9.99 -2.07 1.84
C ASN A 269 -9.85 -3.41 2.58
N PRO A 270 -8.87 -4.25 2.21
CA PRO A 270 -8.73 -5.56 2.83
C PRO A 270 -8.54 -5.54 4.37
N ALA A 271 -8.03 -4.44 4.94
CA ALA A 271 -7.82 -4.31 6.37
C ALA A 271 -9.09 -3.92 7.13
N ASN A 272 -9.93 -3.02 6.58
CA ASN A 272 -11.16 -2.60 7.24
C ASN A 272 -12.35 -3.54 6.96
N LEU A 273 -12.33 -4.32 5.87
CA LEU A 273 -13.47 -5.17 5.48
C LEU A 273 -13.84 -6.23 6.53
N ILE A 274 -12.88 -6.68 7.34
CA ILE A 274 -13.10 -7.56 8.50
C ILE A 274 -14.00 -6.94 9.58
N GLY A 275 -14.13 -5.61 9.61
CA GLY A 275 -14.97 -4.92 10.57
C GLY A 275 -16.46 -5.17 10.38
N ILE A 276 -16.92 -5.51 9.16
CA ILE A 276 -18.34 -5.79 8.88
C ILE A 276 -18.87 -6.96 9.73
N PRO A 277 -18.31 -8.18 9.66
CA PRO A 277 -18.78 -9.29 10.52
C PRO A 277 -18.59 -9.01 12.01
N LEU A 278 -17.58 -8.22 12.39
CA LEU A 278 -17.35 -7.84 13.80
C LEU A 278 -18.47 -6.93 14.34
N ILE A 279 -18.89 -5.92 13.56
CA ILE A 279 -20.01 -5.03 13.93
C ILE A 279 -21.30 -5.83 14.02
N LEU A 280 -21.56 -6.76 13.10
CA LEU A 280 -22.75 -7.61 13.14
C LEU A 280 -22.87 -8.36 14.47
N GLY A 281 -21.76 -8.91 14.97
CA GLY A 281 -21.75 -9.64 16.24
C GLY A 281 -21.95 -8.75 17.46
N ILE A 282 -21.30 -7.59 17.52
CA ILE A 282 -21.31 -6.74 18.72
C ILE A 282 -22.59 -5.90 18.80
N ALA A 283 -23.06 -5.36 17.68
CA ALA A 283 -24.12 -4.36 17.69
C ALA A 283 -25.54 -4.95 17.70
N VAL A 284 -25.69 -6.26 17.50
CA VAL A 284 -27.00 -6.93 17.60
C VAL A 284 -27.55 -6.89 19.03
N ASP A 285 -26.68 -6.94 20.03
CA ASP A 285 -27.04 -7.01 21.45
C ASP A 285 -27.83 -5.77 21.90
N TYR A 286 -27.57 -4.61 21.28
CA TYR A 286 -28.31 -3.37 21.55
C TYR A 286 -29.81 -3.52 21.26
N GLY A 287 -30.15 -4.16 20.13
CA GLY A 287 -31.54 -4.43 19.77
C GLY A 287 -32.16 -5.47 20.71
N VAL A 288 -31.41 -6.49 21.09
CA VAL A 288 -31.85 -7.54 22.02
C VAL A 288 -32.25 -6.96 23.38
N HIS A 289 -31.40 -6.12 23.97
CA HIS A 289 -31.69 -5.49 25.26
C HIS A 289 -32.96 -4.63 25.23
N ILE A 290 -33.19 -3.89 24.14
CA ILE A 290 -34.35 -3.02 23.99
C ILE A 290 -35.63 -3.83 23.75
N VAL A 291 -35.55 -4.92 22.97
CA VAL A 291 -36.71 -5.82 22.77
C VAL A 291 -37.06 -6.55 24.06
N HIS A 292 -36.09 -7.02 24.85
CA HIS A 292 -36.36 -7.60 26.16
C HIS A 292 -37.02 -6.60 27.12
N ASP A 293 -36.50 -5.37 27.21
CA ASP A 293 -37.12 -4.30 28.01
C ASP A 293 -38.56 -4.01 27.56
N ALA A 294 -38.84 -4.12 26.26
CA ALA A 294 -40.20 -3.99 25.76
C ALA A 294 -41.09 -5.16 26.19
N LEU A 295 -40.61 -6.40 26.13
CA LEU A 295 -41.39 -7.59 26.48
C LEU A 295 -41.77 -7.63 27.97
N GLU A 296 -40.88 -7.16 28.85
CA GLU A 296 -41.12 -7.12 30.30
C GLU A 296 -42.14 -6.04 30.71
N ARG A 297 -42.41 -5.06 29.84
CA ARG A 297 -43.27 -3.91 30.14
C ARG A 297 -44.63 -4.00 29.43
N PRO A 298 -45.75 -3.98 30.17
CA PRO A 298 -47.08 -3.86 29.58
C PRO A 298 -47.36 -2.42 29.10
N GLY A 299 -48.18 -2.28 28.06
CA GLY A 299 -48.68 -0.99 27.57
C GLY A 299 -47.80 -0.30 26.51
N LYS A 300 -47.96 1.03 26.37
CA LYS A 300 -47.23 1.84 25.38
C LYS A 300 -45.74 1.81 25.67
N TYR A 301 -44.94 1.36 24.71
CA TYR A 301 -43.51 1.23 24.92
C TYR A 301 -42.81 2.59 25.05
N ARG A 302 -42.04 2.74 26.13
CA ARG A 302 -41.02 3.77 26.33
C ARG A 302 -39.81 3.06 26.92
N ILE A 303 -38.65 3.26 26.33
CA ILE A 303 -37.40 2.65 26.78
C ILE A 303 -37.13 2.98 28.25
N SER A 304 -36.75 1.97 29.03
CA SER A 304 -36.33 2.20 30.43
C SER A 304 -35.09 3.09 30.50
N PRO A 305 -35.03 4.03 31.45
CA PRO A 305 -33.78 4.74 31.74
C PRO A 305 -32.61 3.81 32.09
N SER A 306 -32.89 2.67 32.76
CA SER A 306 -31.84 1.69 33.10
C SER A 306 -31.26 1.02 31.86
N THR A 307 -32.11 0.56 30.94
CA THR A 307 -31.72 -0.10 29.69
C THR A 307 -31.04 0.87 28.75
N ALA A 308 -31.57 2.09 28.61
CA ALA A 308 -30.95 3.14 27.82
C ALA A 308 -29.54 3.49 28.33
N ASN A 309 -29.37 3.62 29.65
CA ASN A 309 -28.05 3.88 30.25
C ASN A 309 -27.09 2.70 30.08
N ALA A 310 -27.57 1.47 30.25
CA ALA A 310 -26.75 0.27 30.07
C ALA A 310 -26.22 0.17 28.63
N VAL A 311 -27.11 0.29 27.63
CA VAL A 311 -26.74 0.27 26.20
C VAL A 311 -25.82 1.44 25.86
N MET A 312 -26.07 2.63 26.41
CA MET A 312 -25.21 3.80 26.16
C MET A 312 -23.79 3.61 26.71
N VAL A 313 -23.65 3.09 27.94
CA VAL A 313 -22.33 2.85 28.56
C VAL A 313 -21.58 1.76 27.80
N ASP A 314 -22.26 0.66 27.45
CA ASP A 314 -21.68 -0.43 26.66
C ASP A 314 -21.17 0.06 25.30
N ALA A 315 -22.02 0.78 24.56
CA ALA A 315 -21.64 1.40 23.29
C ALA A 315 -20.48 2.38 23.42
N LEU A 316 -20.48 3.24 24.46
CA LEU A 316 -19.43 4.23 24.65
C LEU A 316 -18.07 3.57 24.92
N THR A 317 -18.02 2.52 25.73
CA THR A 317 -16.76 1.78 25.98
C THR A 317 -16.24 1.12 24.71
N THR A 318 -17.13 0.55 23.89
CA THR A 318 -16.80 -0.04 22.59
C THR A 318 -16.30 1.01 21.60
N ILE A 319 -16.98 2.15 21.51
CA ILE A 319 -16.60 3.30 20.66
C ILE A 319 -15.22 3.83 21.05
N LEU A 320 -14.92 3.95 22.35
CA LEU A 320 -13.61 4.38 22.84
C LEU A 320 -12.53 3.34 22.53
N GLY A 321 -12.83 2.05 22.71
CA GLY A 321 -11.93 0.95 22.38
C GLY A 321 -11.55 0.93 20.89
N PHE A 322 -12.54 0.99 20.01
CA PHE A 322 -12.30 1.07 18.56
C PHE A 322 -11.72 2.41 18.11
N GLY A 323 -12.13 3.50 18.76
CA GLY A 323 -11.61 4.85 18.50
C GLY A 323 -10.11 4.96 18.78
N ALA A 324 -9.59 4.20 19.76
CA ALA A 324 -8.15 4.13 20.01
C ALA A 324 -7.35 3.60 18.80
N LEU A 325 -7.94 2.74 17.96
CA LEU A 325 -7.27 2.26 16.74
C LEU A 325 -7.08 3.38 15.70
N MET A 326 -7.88 4.45 15.75
CA MET A 326 -7.73 5.60 14.84
C MET A 326 -6.44 6.39 15.09
N VAL A 327 -5.79 6.21 16.24
CA VAL A 327 -4.50 6.85 16.56
C VAL A 327 -3.33 6.04 16.02
N ALA A 328 -3.56 4.83 15.50
CA ALA A 328 -2.50 3.95 15.02
C ALA A 328 -1.82 4.50 13.77
N SER A 329 -0.48 4.49 13.74
CA SER A 329 0.31 4.87 12.56
C SER A 329 0.11 3.93 11.36
N HIS A 330 -0.32 2.69 11.62
CA HIS A 330 -0.59 1.71 10.56
C HIS A 330 -1.94 2.00 9.90
N ARG A 331 -1.92 2.48 8.64
CA ARG A 331 -3.12 2.92 7.89
C ARG A 331 -4.24 1.87 7.84
N GLY A 332 -3.91 0.59 7.82
CA GLY A 332 -4.90 -0.49 7.85
C GLY A 332 -5.65 -0.58 9.19
N LEU A 333 -4.97 -0.36 10.31
CA LEU A 333 -5.60 -0.38 11.65
C LEU A 333 -6.41 0.89 11.87
N GLU A 334 -5.87 2.02 11.41
CA GLU A 334 -6.53 3.31 11.44
C GLU A 334 -7.87 3.29 10.68
N SER A 335 -7.86 2.75 9.46
CA SER A 335 -9.07 2.58 8.65
C SER A 335 -10.08 1.61 9.25
N LEU A 336 -9.61 0.51 9.85
CA LEU A 336 -10.46 -0.43 10.59
C LEU A 336 -11.11 0.26 11.81
N GLY A 337 -10.35 1.04 12.57
CA GLY A 337 -10.85 1.83 13.70
C GLY A 337 -11.96 2.79 13.28
N ARG A 338 -11.75 3.54 12.18
CA ARG A 338 -12.78 4.43 11.61
C ARG A 338 -14.08 3.69 11.30
N LEU A 339 -14.00 2.55 10.61
CA LEU A 339 -15.18 1.75 10.25
C LEU A 339 -15.92 1.26 11.49
N LEU A 340 -15.20 0.68 12.45
CA LEU A 340 -15.79 0.10 13.65
C LEU A 340 -16.45 1.15 14.53
N THR A 341 -15.77 2.28 14.76
CA THR A 341 -16.32 3.41 15.51
C THR A 341 -17.57 3.98 14.82
N LEU A 342 -17.53 4.19 13.50
CA LEU A 342 -18.68 4.66 12.73
C LEU A 342 -19.85 3.67 12.83
N GLY A 343 -19.55 2.38 12.63
CA GLY A 343 -20.50 1.27 12.65
C GLY A 343 -21.26 1.16 13.96
N VAL A 344 -20.51 1.06 15.07
CA VAL A 344 -21.09 0.97 16.41
C VAL A 344 -21.89 2.22 16.74
N THR A 345 -21.40 3.42 16.39
CA THR A 345 -22.13 4.67 16.62
C THR A 345 -23.48 4.69 15.90
N MET A 346 -23.51 4.31 14.62
CA MET A 346 -24.76 4.27 13.84
C MET A 346 -25.72 3.18 14.34
N CYS A 347 -25.21 2.01 14.73
CA CYS A 347 -26.03 0.94 15.30
C CYS A 347 -26.58 1.29 16.70
N THR A 348 -25.83 2.05 17.48
CA THR A 348 -26.29 2.56 18.78
C THR A 348 -27.38 3.61 18.59
N LEU A 349 -27.18 4.55 17.66
CA LEU A 349 -28.17 5.59 17.34
C LEU A 349 -29.49 4.98 16.86
N THR A 350 -29.42 4.02 15.95
CA THR A 350 -30.61 3.31 15.45
C THR A 350 -31.25 2.47 16.55
N SER A 351 -30.49 1.80 17.41
CA SER A 351 -31.05 1.06 18.54
C SER A 351 -31.77 1.97 19.53
N LEU A 352 -31.18 3.09 19.96
CA LEU A 352 -31.78 3.95 20.98
C LEU A 352 -32.89 4.87 20.47
N VAL A 353 -32.92 5.19 19.17
CA VAL A 353 -33.91 6.11 18.59
C VAL A 353 -34.92 5.39 17.72
N PHE A 354 -34.45 4.62 16.74
CA PHE A 354 -35.31 4.03 15.72
C PHE A 354 -36.15 2.87 16.27
N LEU A 355 -35.55 1.99 17.09
CA LEU A 355 -36.26 0.83 17.63
C LEU A 355 -37.37 1.20 18.63
N PRO A 356 -37.15 2.05 19.65
CA PRO A 356 -38.22 2.50 20.54
C PRO A 356 -39.36 3.21 19.81
N ALA A 357 -39.05 3.98 18.76
CA ALA A 357 -40.07 4.63 17.95
C ALA A 357 -40.98 3.62 17.25
N ILE A 358 -40.41 2.57 16.64
CA ILE A 358 -41.17 1.50 16.00
C ILE A 358 -42.00 0.73 17.02
N LEU A 359 -41.39 0.34 18.15
CA LEU A 359 -42.08 -0.37 19.23
C LEU A 359 -43.24 0.46 19.83
N GLY A 360 -43.07 1.77 19.95
CA GLY A 360 -44.11 2.69 20.41
C GLY A 360 -45.29 2.82 19.44
N ILE A 361 -45.06 2.62 18.13
CA ILE A 361 -46.12 2.58 17.10
C ILE A 361 -46.83 1.22 17.11
N LEU A 362 -46.07 0.12 17.25
CA LEU A 362 -46.62 -1.24 17.24
C LEU A 362 -47.42 -1.58 18.51
N ARG A 363 -47.13 -0.91 19.62
CA ARG A 363 -47.88 -1.01 20.89
C ARG A 363 -48.52 0.33 21.24
N PRO A 364 -49.58 0.76 20.53
CA PRO A 364 -50.34 1.92 20.96
C PRO A 364 -50.96 1.58 22.32
N GLY A 365 -50.69 2.41 23.34
CA GLY A 365 -51.35 2.26 24.64
C GLY A 365 -52.85 2.33 24.43
N SER A 366 -53.58 1.41 25.06
CA SER A 366 -55.03 1.50 25.19
C SER A 366 -55.37 2.87 25.78
N ALA A 367 -55.96 3.73 24.95
CA ALA A 367 -56.61 4.94 25.43
C ALA A 367 -57.93 4.49 26.07
N GLU A 368 -57.89 4.15 27.36
CA GLU A 368 -59.08 4.20 28.19
C GLU A 368 -59.08 5.52 28.96
N MET A 369 -60.12 6.31 28.64
CA MET A 369 -60.62 7.42 29.43
C MET A 369 -60.98 6.88 30.82
N ASP A 370 -60.39 7.46 31.86
CA ASP A 370 -61.11 7.69 33.10
C ASP A 370 -60.59 9.00 33.73
N ASP A 371 -61.32 10.07 33.42
CA ASP A 371 -61.31 11.31 34.17
C ASP A 371 -62.21 11.09 35.38
N SER A 372 -61.65 10.48 36.43
CA SER A 372 -62.24 10.55 37.77
C SER A 372 -61.18 10.34 38.85
N GLN A 373 -60.70 11.48 39.38
CA GLN A 373 -60.28 11.54 40.78
C GLN A 373 -61.45 11.06 41.67
N PRO A 374 -61.16 10.30 42.72
CA PRO A 374 -61.41 10.90 44.02
C PRO A 374 -60.25 10.72 45.00
N ASP A 375 -60.12 11.74 45.85
CA ASP A 375 -59.30 11.80 47.04
C ASP A 375 -59.61 10.65 48.01
N GLY A 376 -58.62 10.20 48.77
CA GLY A 376 -58.86 9.39 49.97
C GLY A 376 -57.75 8.41 50.31
N GLU A 377 -57.09 8.70 51.44
CA GLU A 377 -56.36 7.81 52.33
C GLU A 377 -56.59 6.30 52.14
N ASP A 378 -55.50 5.54 51.98
CA ASP A 378 -55.11 4.51 52.95
C ASP A 378 -53.74 3.93 52.58
N ALA A 379 -52.76 4.23 53.42
CA ALA A 379 -51.46 3.59 53.43
C ALA A 379 -51.59 2.25 54.15
N GLU A 380 -51.66 1.15 53.40
CA GLU A 380 -51.52 -0.19 53.97
C GLU A 380 -50.30 -0.92 53.41
N VAL A 381 -49.47 -1.31 54.38
CA VAL A 381 -48.16 -1.93 54.29
C VAL A 381 -48.30 -3.35 53.76
N LEU A 382 -47.56 -3.70 52.70
CA LEU A 382 -47.19 -5.09 52.43
C LEU A 382 -45.67 -5.22 52.35
N ALA A 383 -45.14 -5.73 53.46
CA ALA A 383 -43.76 -6.06 53.71
C ALA A 383 -43.28 -7.25 52.86
N PHE A 384 -42.05 -7.14 52.36
CA PHE A 384 -41.28 -8.26 51.81
C PHE A 384 -40.88 -9.26 52.92
N PRO A 385 -40.87 -10.57 52.68
CA PRO A 385 -40.38 -11.54 53.65
C PRO A 385 -38.85 -11.46 53.78
N SER A 386 -38.37 -11.46 55.03
CA SER A 386 -36.95 -11.47 55.40
C SER A 386 -36.28 -12.84 55.19
N LEU A 387 -34.96 -12.80 54.96
CA LEU A 387 -33.98 -13.88 54.70
C LEU A 387 -33.90 -15.07 55.70
N HIS A 388 -34.88 -15.27 56.57
CA HIS A 388 -34.87 -16.36 57.56
C HIS A 388 -35.50 -17.67 57.05
N ASP A 389 -36.23 -17.66 55.93
CA ASP A 389 -36.95 -18.83 55.39
C ASP A 389 -36.13 -19.71 54.43
N CYS A 390 -34.89 -19.35 54.11
CA CYS A 390 -34.03 -20.14 53.22
C CYS A 390 -33.29 -21.31 53.90
N ARG A 391 -33.62 -21.66 55.15
CA ARG A 391 -32.92 -22.71 55.92
C ARG A 391 -33.70 -24.01 56.18
N GLN A 392 -34.89 -24.19 55.62
CA GLN A 392 -35.69 -25.41 55.80
C GLN A 392 -35.92 -26.25 54.54
N ALA A 393 -35.19 -26.00 53.46
CA ALA A 393 -35.13 -26.91 52.31
C ALA A 393 -33.67 -27.28 52.03
N ALA A 394 -33.12 -28.16 52.88
CA ALA A 394 -31.88 -28.89 52.67
C ALA A 394 -32.14 -30.38 52.90
#